data_AF-A0A3P7KKM3-F1
#
_entry.id   AF-A0A3P7KKM3-F1
#
_cell.length_a   1.000
_cell.length_b   1.000
_cell.length_c   1.000
_cell.angle_alpha   90.00
_cell.angle_beta   90.00
_cell.angle_gamma   90.00
#
_symmetry.space_group_name_H-M   'P 1'
#
loop_
_entity.id
_entity.type
_entity.pdbx_description
1 polymer ?
#
loop_
_entity_poly.entity_id
_entity_poly.type
_entity_poly.pdbx_seq_one_letter_code
_entity_poly.pdbx_strand_id
1 'polypeptide(L)'
;LVEQYKFRYEVRYEEGQECGGGYLKLLSKGAEKSLTAVQDKTPYTIMFGPDKCGATGKVHLIFRYTNPKNGSTDEYHAKQPSDIGTNYWDDHQTHLYTLVVKPDGAFSVSVDQKQIMSGNMLNDLVPSLKPPKEIADPNDKKPADWDDRAEIEDESAVKPDDWDESQPREVVDETAVKPSDWLEDEPELIPDPEASKPSDWDNDMDGDWEPPMIDNPACKGVSGCGPWKKPLIPNPLY
;
A
#
# COMPACT_ATOMS: atom_id res chain seq x y z
N LEU A 1 -0.60 -23.62 44.91
CA LEU A 1 -0.67 -23.71 43.43
C LEU A 1 -0.94 -22.30 42.94
N VAL A 2 -0.02 -21.71 42.19
CA VAL A 2 -0.26 -20.38 41.59
C VAL A 2 -1.18 -20.64 40.40
N GLU A 3 -2.44 -20.18 40.48
CA GLU A 3 -3.41 -20.37 39.41
C GLU A 3 -2.97 -19.59 38.17
N GLN A 4 -2.57 -20.31 37.11
CA GLN A 4 -2.22 -19.72 35.82
C GLN A 4 -3.33 -20.02 34.81
N TYR A 5 -3.69 -19.03 34.00
CA TYR A 5 -4.66 -19.23 32.93
C TYR A 5 -3.96 -19.88 31.74
N LYS A 6 -4.47 -21.01 31.27
CA LYS A 6 -3.97 -21.73 30.11
C LYS A 6 -5.10 -22.00 29.13
N PHE A 7 -4.91 -21.57 27.90
CA PHE A 7 -5.84 -21.77 26.81
C PHE A 7 -5.12 -22.42 25.63
N ARG A 8 -5.73 -23.44 25.03
CA ARG A 8 -5.10 -24.25 24.00
C ARG A 8 -6.15 -24.82 23.06
N TYR A 9 -5.87 -24.76 21.77
CA TYR A 9 -6.70 -25.35 20.72
C TYR A 9 -5.86 -25.64 19.48
N GLU A 10 -6.43 -26.43 18.58
CA GLU A 10 -5.79 -26.87 17.35
C GLU A 10 -6.51 -26.27 16.14
N VAL A 11 -5.76 -25.91 15.11
CA VAL A 11 -6.29 -25.44 13.82
C VAL A 11 -5.58 -26.20 12.71
N ARG A 12 -6.35 -26.62 11.70
CA ARG A 12 -5.84 -27.20 10.45
C ARG A 12 -6.48 -26.46 9.28
N TYR A 13 -5.64 -25.98 8.36
CA TYR A 13 -6.09 -25.38 7.11
C TYR A 13 -6.02 -26.44 6.00
N GLU A 14 -7.15 -27.10 5.72
CA GLU A 14 -7.20 -28.27 4.82
C GLU A 14 -6.80 -27.94 3.37
N GLU A 15 -7.13 -26.75 2.89
CA GLU A 15 -6.83 -26.27 1.53
C GLU A 15 -5.70 -25.24 1.50
N GLY A 16 -5.01 -25.03 2.63
CA GLY A 16 -4.17 -23.86 2.83
C GLY A 16 -5.00 -22.62 3.16
N GLN A 17 -4.35 -21.47 3.37
CA GLN A 17 -5.04 -20.23 3.72
C GLN A 17 -4.46 -19.03 2.97
N GLU A 18 -5.26 -18.41 2.09
CA GLU A 18 -4.87 -17.16 1.43
C GLU A 18 -5.21 -15.93 2.26
N CYS A 19 -6.49 -15.78 2.65
CA CYS A 19 -6.91 -14.73 3.58
C CYS A 19 -8.08 -15.17 4.48
N GLY A 20 -7.85 -15.22 5.79
CA GLY A 20 -8.77 -15.72 6.80
C GLY A 20 -8.16 -15.90 8.18
N GLY A 21 -9.02 -15.85 9.19
CA GLY A 21 -8.65 -15.96 10.60
C GLY A 21 -9.09 -17.30 11.21
N GLY A 22 -8.17 -17.95 11.94
CA GLY A 22 -8.45 -19.14 12.75
C GLY A 22 -8.48 -18.86 14.25
N TYR A 23 -8.60 -17.59 14.65
CA TYR A 23 -8.52 -17.15 16.04
C TYR A 23 -9.84 -17.32 16.81
N LEU A 24 -9.72 -17.41 18.13
CA LEU A 24 -10.84 -17.49 19.05
C LEU A 24 -10.96 -16.22 19.89
N LYS A 25 -12.20 -15.80 20.15
CA LYS A 25 -12.53 -14.67 21.05
C LYS A 25 -13.15 -15.21 22.34
N LEU A 26 -12.53 -14.93 23.47
CA LEU A 26 -13.05 -15.21 24.81
C LEU A 26 -13.97 -14.05 25.23
N LEU A 27 -15.28 -14.28 25.17
CA LEU A 27 -16.29 -13.25 25.42
C LEU A 27 -16.19 -12.66 26.84
N SER A 28 -16.49 -11.36 26.96
CA SER A 28 -16.54 -10.70 28.26
C SER A 28 -17.78 -11.13 29.04
N LYS A 29 -17.68 -11.14 30.37
CA LYS A 29 -18.79 -11.47 31.25
C LYS A 29 -20.02 -10.59 30.93
N GLY A 30 -21.16 -11.23 30.72
CA GLY A 30 -22.42 -10.62 30.27
C GLY A 30 -22.72 -10.85 28.78
N ALA A 31 -21.70 -10.95 27.92
CA ALA A 31 -21.90 -11.14 26.48
C ALA A 31 -22.37 -12.57 26.14
N GLU A 32 -22.13 -13.54 27.02
CA GLU A 32 -22.60 -14.92 26.91
C GLU A 32 -24.14 -15.06 26.95
N LYS A 33 -24.86 -14.02 27.35
CA LYS A 33 -26.34 -14.07 27.45
C LYS A 33 -27.04 -13.97 26.10
N SER A 34 -26.34 -13.53 25.06
CA SER A 34 -26.91 -13.31 23.72
C SER A 34 -26.05 -14.00 22.65
N LEU A 35 -25.76 -15.29 22.84
CA LEU A 35 -24.95 -16.08 21.90
C LEU A 35 -25.52 -16.13 20.48
N THR A 36 -26.84 -16.02 20.33
CA THR A 36 -27.52 -15.96 19.04
C THR A 36 -27.29 -14.65 18.28
N ALA A 37 -26.81 -13.62 18.96
CA ALA A 37 -26.52 -12.29 18.40
C ALA A 37 -25.02 -11.96 18.43
N VAL A 38 -24.15 -12.98 18.46
CA VAL A 38 -22.70 -12.77 18.38
C VAL A 38 -22.37 -12.19 17.01
N GLN A 39 -21.67 -11.07 17.03
CA GLN A 39 -21.20 -10.34 15.84
C GLN A 39 -19.77 -9.83 16.07
N ASP A 40 -19.23 -9.12 15.09
CA ASP A 40 -17.90 -8.52 15.12
C ASP A 40 -17.68 -7.61 16.34
N LYS A 41 -18.70 -6.85 16.76
CA LYS A 41 -18.66 -5.89 17.87
C LYS A 41 -18.92 -6.50 19.25
N THR A 42 -19.19 -7.80 19.34
CA THR A 42 -19.52 -8.43 20.63
C THR A 42 -18.34 -8.26 21.61
N PRO A 43 -18.60 -7.80 22.85
CA PRO A 43 -17.55 -7.62 23.84
C PRO A 43 -16.80 -8.92 24.14
N TYR A 44 -15.48 -8.86 24.01
CA TYR A 44 -14.56 -9.95 24.32
C TYR A 44 -13.42 -9.44 25.21
N THR A 45 -12.80 -10.33 25.97
CA THR A 45 -11.70 -10.01 26.90
C THR A 45 -10.34 -10.35 26.28
N ILE A 46 -10.26 -11.50 25.59
CA ILE A 46 -9.03 -11.98 24.95
C ILE A 46 -9.37 -12.46 23.55
N MET A 47 -8.61 -12.04 22.54
CA MET A 47 -8.60 -12.66 21.21
C MET A 47 -7.25 -13.33 21.01
N PHE A 48 -7.25 -14.60 20.64
CA PHE A 48 -6.02 -15.38 20.50
C PHE A 48 -6.08 -16.37 19.34
N GLY A 49 -5.10 -16.31 18.44
CA GLY A 49 -4.95 -17.31 17.38
C GLY A 49 -4.31 -16.87 16.07
N PRO A 50 -4.19 -17.79 15.11
CA PRO A 50 -3.63 -17.52 13.80
C PRO A 50 -4.59 -16.66 12.96
N ASP A 51 -4.00 -15.77 12.18
CA ASP A 51 -4.67 -14.93 11.19
C ASP A 51 -3.71 -14.71 10.03
N LYS A 52 -4.15 -15.01 8.81
CA LYS A 52 -3.34 -14.82 7.62
C LYS A 52 -4.14 -14.05 6.60
N CYS A 53 -3.52 -13.05 5.98
CA CYS A 53 -4.05 -12.42 4.78
C CYS A 53 -2.92 -12.08 3.82
N GLY A 54 -2.97 -12.67 2.63
CA GLY A 54 -1.91 -12.60 1.62
C GLY A 54 -0.61 -13.21 2.13
N ALA A 55 0.50 -12.51 1.93
CA ALA A 55 1.82 -12.93 2.38
C ALA A 55 2.03 -12.79 3.90
N THR A 56 1.12 -12.11 4.61
CA THR A 56 1.28 -11.82 6.04
C THR A 56 0.49 -12.79 6.90
N GLY A 57 1.21 -13.59 7.71
CA GLY A 57 0.65 -14.46 8.74
C GLY A 57 1.04 -13.99 10.13
N LYS A 58 0.09 -13.95 11.06
CA LYS A 58 0.26 -13.47 12.43
C LYS A 58 -0.44 -14.40 13.42
N VAL A 59 0.03 -14.42 14.66
CA VAL A 59 -0.67 -15.06 15.77
C VAL A 59 -1.12 -13.96 16.73
N HIS A 60 -2.38 -13.54 16.60
CA HIS A 60 -2.95 -12.51 17.44
C HIS A 60 -2.95 -12.94 18.90
N LEU A 61 -2.59 -11.99 19.76
CA LEU A 61 -2.90 -12.00 21.18
C LEU A 61 -3.29 -10.58 21.54
N ILE A 62 -4.59 -10.37 21.72
CA ILE A 62 -5.18 -9.06 22.00
C ILE A 62 -5.91 -9.15 23.32
N PHE A 63 -5.61 -8.23 24.21
CA PHE A 63 -6.32 -8.03 25.46
C PHE A 63 -7.20 -6.79 25.33
N ARG A 64 -8.49 -6.92 25.62
CA ARG A 64 -9.39 -5.78 25.69
C ARG A 64 -9.56 -5.39 27.14
N TYR A 65 -9.19 -4.15 27.46
CA TYR A 65 -9.22 -3.64 28.83
C TYR A 65 -10.02 -2.35 28.91
N THR A 66 -10.96 -2.31 29.85
CA THR A 66 -11.74 -1.12 30.17
C THR A 66 -11.06 -0.37 31.30
N ASN A 67 -10.68 0.88 31.04
CA ASN A 67 -10.06 1.73 32.03
C ASN A 67 -11.12 2.18 33.07
N PRO A 68 -10.93 1.88 34.37
CA PRO A 68 -11.91 2.17 35.40
C PRO A 68 -12.10 3.67 35.68
N LYS A 69 -11.19 4.55 35.22
CA LYS A 69 -11.26 5.99 35.48
C LYS A 69 -12.10 6.76 34.45
N ASN A 70 -11.93 6.45 33.17
CA ASN A 70 -12.59 7.16 32.07
C ASN A 70 -13.66 6.30 31.37
N GLY A 71 -13.75 5.01 31.68
CA GLY A 71 -14.65 4.06 31.03
C GLY A 71 -14.28 3.71 29.58
N SER A 72 -13.15 4.20 29.05
CA SER A 72 -12.70 3.83 27.70
C SER A 72 -12.33 2.36 27.66
N THR A 73 -12.69 1.69 26.57
CA THR A 73 -12.31 0.30 26.35
C THR A 73 -11.43 0.25 25.13
N ASP A 74 -10.17 -0.14 25.35
CA ASP A 74 -9.14 -0.13 24.33
C ASP A 74 -8.60 -1.55 24.14
N GLU A 75 -8.11 -1.83 22.93
CA GLU A 75 -7.51 -3.11 22.55
C GLU A 75 -5.97 -2.99 22.63
N TYR A 76 -5.36 -3.96 23.30
CA TYR A 76 -3.94 -3.98 23.61
C TYR A 76 -3.31 -5.22 22.96
N HIS A 77 -2.47 -5.00 21.95
CA HIS A 77 -1.93 -6.05 21.09
C HIS A 77 -0.55 -6.47 21.57
N ALA A 78 -0.31 -7.78 21.66
CA ALA A 78 1.03 -8.28 21.90
C ALA A 78 1.89 -8.11 20.64
N LYS A 79 3.14 -7.69 20.82
CA LYS A 79 4.11 -7.53 19.73
C LYS A 79 4.28 -8.83 18.98
N GLN A 80 4.03 -8.79 17.68
CA GLN A 80 4.28 -9.93 16.80
C GLN A 80 5.79 -10.15 16.67
N PRO A 81 6.27 -11.41 16.76
CA PRO A 81 7.64 -11.72 16.39
C PRO A 81 7.84 -11.47 14.88
N SER A 82 9.07 -11.11 14.51
CA SER A 82 9.45 -10.82 13.12
C SER A 82 9.37 -12.04 12.21
N ASP A 83 9.53 -13.24 12.77
CA ASP A 83 9.45 -14.51 12.05
C ASP A 83 8.61 -15.50 12.87
N ILE A 84 7.35 -15.69 12.46
CA ILE A 84 6.47 -16.72 13.01
C ILE A 84 6.68 -18.06 12.28
N GLY A 85 7.35 -18.09 11.13
CA GLY A 85 7.35 -19.24 10.23
C GLY A 85 6.12 -19.21 9.33
N THR A 86 6.34 -19.11 8.03
CA THR A 86 5.31 -18.96 6.99
C THR A 86 4.44 -20.21 6.77
N ASN A 87 4.84 -21.35 7.33
CA ASN A 87 4.32 -22.65 6.87
C ASN A 87 3.07 -23.13 7.62
N TYR A 88 2.72 -22.53 8.77
CA TYR A 88 1.58 -22.98 9.59
C TYR A 88 0.21 -22.86 8.92
N TRP A 89 0.15 -22.17 7.79
CA TRP A 89 -1.08 -21.90 7.05
C TRP A 89 -1.20 -22.69 5.75
N ASP A 90 -0.09 -23.23 5.24
CA ASP A 90 -0.03 -23.83 3.90
C ASP A 90 0.53 -25.26 3.89
N ASP A 91 0.95 -25.79 5.04
CA ASP A 91 1.50 -27.16 5.12
C ASP A 91 0.43 -28.26 5.27
N HIS A 92 -0.84 -27.86 5.35
CA HIS A 92 -2.01 -28.74 5.53
C HIS A 92 -1.98 -29.60 6.80
N GLN A 93 -1.16 -29.24 7.79
CA GLN A 93 -1.05 -29.96 9.06
C GLN A 93 -1.90 -29.32 10.15
N THR A 94 -2.15 -30.10 11.20
CA THR A 94 -2.79 -29.61 12.42
C THR A 94 -1.73 -28.98 13.32
N HIS A 95 -1.91 -27.71 13.67
CA HIS A 95 -1.02 -27.00 14.59
C HIS A 95 -1.69 -26.68 15.91
N LEU A 96 -0.93 -26.80 16.99
CA LEU A 96 -1.38 -26.59 18.35
C LEU A 96 -1.00 -25.19 18.85
N TYR A 97 -2.00 -24.33 19.02
CA TYR A 97 -1.82 -22.98 19.56
C TYR A 97 -2.05 -22.99 21.07
N THR A 98 -1.07 -22.53 21.85
CA THR A 98 -1.15 -22.45 23.31
C THR A 98 -0.87 -21.04 23.80
N LEU A 99 -1.77 -20.50 24.60
CA LEU A 99 -1.61 -19.28 25.40
C LEU A 99 -1.49 -19.65 26.87
N VAL A 100 -0.49 -19.07 27.55
CA VAL A 100 -0.36 -19.11 29.01
C VAL A 100 -0.26 -17.67 29.52
N VAL A 101 -1.09 -17.33 30.50
CA VAL A 101 -1.07 -16.04 31.20
C VAL A 101 -0.92 -16.30 32.68
N LYS A 102 0.10 -15.69 33.29
CA LYS A 102 0.41 -15.79 34.70
C LYS A 102 -0.21 -14.62 35.49
N PRO A 103 -0.45 -14.79 36.81
CA PRO A 103 -1.00 -13.72 37.66
C PRO A 103 -0.13 -12.47 37.77
N ASP A 104 1.18 -12.58 37.52
CA ASP A 104 2.12 -11.45 37.48
C ASP A 104 2.02 -10.64 36.16
N GLY A 105 1.09 -11.00 35.28
CA GLY A 105 0.88 -10.38 33.98
C GLY A 105 1.83 -10.88 32.90
N ALA A 106 2.73 -11.81 33.18
CA ALA A 106 3.57 -12.42 32.16
C ALA A 106 2.74 -13.38 31.29
N PHE A 107 2.91 -13.29 29.97
CA PHE A 107 2.27 -14.18 29.01
C PHE A 107 3.31 -14.86 28.11
N SER A 108 2.94 -16.03 27.61
CA SER A 108 3.71 -16.75 26.59
C SER A 108 2.75 -17.41 25.60
N VAL A 109 3.09 -17.33 24.32
CA VAL A 109 2.42 -18.02 23.22
C VAL A 109 3.38 -19.03 22.62
N SER A 110 2.88 -20.26 22.42
CA SER A 110 3.58 -21.30 21.70
C SER A 110 2.72 -21.93 20.61
N VAL A 111 3.38 -22.32 19.52
CA VAL A 111 2.82 -23.11 18.43
C VAL A 111 3.60 -24.42 18.39
N ASP A 112 2.90 -25.56 18.43
CA ASP A 112 3.52 -26.90 18.49
C ASP A 112 4.56 -27.04 19.61
N GLN A 113 4.26 -26.44 20.76
CA GLN A 113 5.14 -26.40 21.95
C GLN A 113 6.41 -25.53 21.78
N LYS A 114 6.65 -24.95 20.59
CA LYS A 114 7.70 -23.95 20.37
C LYS A 114 7.18 -22.56 20.75
N GLN A 115 7.84 -21.91 21.70
CA GLN A 115 7.49 -20.56 22.11
C GLN A 115 7.83 -19.56 21.00
N ILE A 116 6.83 -18.81 20.53
CA ILE A 116 6.98 -17.80 19.47
C ILE A 116 6.90 -16.37 20.02
N MET A 117 6.28 -16.18 21.19
CA MET A 117 6.07 -14.86 21.77
C MET A 117 6.05 -14.96 23.30
N SER A 118 6.63 -13.98 23.96
CA SER A 118 6.50 -13.77 25.41
C SER A 118 6.66 -12.31 25.77
N GLY A 119 6.02 -11.91 26.85
CA GLY A 119 6.13 -10.56 27.38
C GLY A 119 5.30 -10.40 28.65
N ASN A 120 5.09 -9.15 29.05
CA ASN A 120 4.23 -8.77 30.16
C ASN A 120 3.12 -7.84 29.68
N MET A 121 1.87 -8.13 30.08
CA MET A 121 0.68 -7.38 29.67
C MET A 121 0.78 -5.89 30.00
N LEU A 122 1.50 -5.50 31.06
CA LEU A 122 1.56 -4.11 31.52
C LEU A 122 2.50 -3.22 30.71
N ASN A 123 3.52 -3.79 30.07
CA ASN A 123 4.62 -3.03 29.46
C ASN A 123 4.85 -3.38 27.99
N ASP A 124 4.56 -4.60 27.56
CA ASP A 124 4.95 -5.09 26.23
C ASP A 124 3.82 -5.08 25.20
N LEU A 125 2.61 -4.69 25.61
CA LEU A 125 1.48 -4.51 24.69
C LEU A 125 1.55 -3.15 23.97
N VAL A 126 0.95 -3.11 22.79
CA VAL A 126 0.86 -1.94 21.91
C VAL A 126 -0.63 -1.66 21.63
N PRO A 127 -1.15 -0.46 21.96
CA PRO A 127 -0.50 0.60 22.76
C PRO A 127 -0.17 0.10 24.18
N SER A 128 0.68 0.80 24.93
CA SER A 128 0.96 0.41 26.31
C SER A 128 -0.24 0.70 27.21
N LEU A 129 -0.57 -0.20 28.16
CA LEU A 129 -1.61 0.06 29.18
C LEU A 129 -1.27 1.26 30.07
N LYS A 130 0.02 1.54 30.23
CA LYS A 130 0.47 2.74 30.92
C LYS A 130 0.47 3.89 29.91
N PRO A 131 -0.25 4.99 30.20
CA PRO A 131 -0.11 6.18 29.36
C PRO A 131 1.36 6.62 29.33
N PRO A 132 1.82 7.22 28.22
CA PRO A 132 3.16 7.76 28.14
C PRO A 132 3.36 8.77 29.27
N LYS A 133 4.58 8.84 29.82
CA LYS A 133 4.88 9.77 30.92
C LYS A 133 4.79 11.22 30.48
N GLU A 134 4.99 11.48 29.20
CA GLU A 134 5.00 12.79 28.56
C GLU A 134 4.08 12.74 27.33
N ILE A 135 3.31 13.81 27.15
CA ILE A 135 2.46 14.02 25.97
C ILE A 135 2.88 15.33 25.31
N ALA A 136 2.75 15.42 23.98
CA ALA A 136 2.94 16.69 23.29
C ALA A 136 1.89 17.71 23.79
N ASP A 137 2.31 18.97 23.99
CA ASP A 137 1.37 20.03 24.40
C ASP A 137 0.45 20.34 23.21
N PRO A 138 -0.88 20.16 23.34
CA PRO A 138 -1.83 20.48 22.27
C PRO A 138 -1.83 21.95 21.84
N ASN A 139 -1.30 22.85 22.66
CA ASN A 139 -1.20 24.28 22.37
C ASN A 139 0.13 24.67 21.71
N ASP A 140 1.08 23.73 21.61
CA ASP A 140 2.35 23.99 20.95
C ASP A 140 2.12 24.17 19.45
N LYS A 141 2.72 25.22 18.90
CA LYS A 141 2.59 25.58 17.49
C LYS A 141 3.97 25.88 16.96
N LYS A 142 4.29 25.24 15.84
CA LYS A 142 5.49 25.56 15.07
C LYS A 142 5.53 27.07 14.78
N PRO A 143 6.60 27.78 15.17
CA PRO A 143 6.75 29.21 14.88
C PRO A 143 6.70 29.49 13.36
N ALA A 144 6.29 30.71 12.99
CA ALA A 144 6.18 31.10 11.59
C ALA A 144 7.54 31.22 10.88
N ASP A 145 8.60 31.48 11.64
CA ASP A 145 10.00 31.61 11.21
C ASP A 145 10.76 30.29 11.23
N TRP A 146 10.10 29.18 11.57
CA TRP A 146 10.74 27.88 11.66
C TRP A 146 10.93 27.25 10.28
N ASP A 147 12.18 27.25 9.83
CA ASP A 147 12.62 26.65 8.57
C ASP A 147 12.91 25.14 8.74
N ASP A 148 12.15 24.29 8.04
CA ASP A 148 12.37 22.82 8.02
C ASP A 148 13.22 22.38 6.81
N ARG A 149 13.71 23.32 5.99
CA ARG A 149 14.51 22.97 4.81
C ARG A 149 15.86 22.42 5.26
N ALA A 150 16.16 21.18 4.85
CA ALA A 150 17.46 20.56 5.12
C ALA A 150 18.58 21.16 4.26
N GLU A 151 18.23 21.65 3.06
CA GLU A 151 19.13 22.27 2.09
C GLU A 151 18.53 23.62 1.66
N ILE A 152 19.38 24.63 1.53
CA ILE A 152 19.04 25.98 1.07
C ILE A 152 19.89 26.32 -0.15
N GLU A 153 19.36 27.15 -1.05
CA GLU A 153 20.14 27.69 -2.16
C GLU A 153 21.30 28.53 -1.62
N ASP A 154 22.48 28.35 -2.21
CA ASP A 154 23.64 29.16 -1.87
C ASP A 154 23.46 30.58 -2.43
N GLU A 155 23.19 31.55 -1.57
CA GLU A 155 23.01 32.96 -1.95
C GLU A 155 24.26 33.56 -2.64
N SER A 156 25.43 32.94 -2.49
CA SER A 156 26.67 33.37 -3.16
C SER A 156 26.89 32.74 -4.53
N ALA A 157 26.10 31.71 -4.88
CA ALA A 157 26.16 31.08 -6.19
C ALA A 157 25.55 32.03 -7.24
N VAL A 158 26.42 32.64 -8.04
CA VAL A 158 26.01 33.45 -9.19
C VAL A 158 26.01 32.56 -10.42
N LYS A 159 24.94 32.67 -11.20
CA LYS A 159 24.82 32.03 -12.51
C LYS A 159 26.04 32.40 -13.39
N PRO A 160 26.78 31.41 -13.93
CA PRO A 160 27.92 31.68 -14.82
C PRO A 160 27.53 32.42 -16.10
N ASP A 161 28.46 33.21 -16.66
CA ASP A 161 28.25 34.00 -17.87
C ASP A 161 27.99 33.14 -19.12
N ASP A 162 28.45 31.88 -19.14
CA ASP A 162 28.27 30.91 -20.23
C ASP A 162 26.94 30.14 -20.14
N TRP A 163 26.15 30.32 -19.08
CA TRP A 163 24.86 29.67 -18.92
C TRP A 163 23.75 30.49 -19.59
N ASP A 164 23.45 30.19 -20.85
CA ASP A 164 22.38 30.85 -21.60
C ASP A 164 21.07 30.05 -21.55
N GLU A 165 20.15 30.45 -20.67
CA GLU A 165 18.81 29.83 -20.53
C GLU A 165 17.88 30.10 -21.73
N SER A 166 18.26 31.00 -22.64
CA SER A 166 17.46 31.29 -23.83
C SER A 166 17.72 30.31 -24.97
N GLN A 167 18.77 29.49 -24.88
CA GLN A 167 19.07 28.48 -25.88
C GLN A 167 17.96 27.41 -25.91
N PRO A 168 17.39 27.12 -27.09
CA PRO A 168 16.44 26.02 -27.20
C PRO A 168 17.18 24.69 -27.06
N ARG A 169 16.50 23.67 -26.51
CA ARG A 169 17.05 22.31 -26.38
C ARG A 169 17.40 21.67 -27.73
N GLU A 170 16.69 22.07 -28.77
CA GLU A 170 16.86 21.55 -30.12
C GLU A 170 16.92 22.69 -31.14
N VAL A 171 17.78 22.55 -32.14
CA VAL A 171 17.96 23.48 -33.26
C VAL A 171 17.70 22.76 -34.58
N VAL A 172 17.30 23.51 -35.59
CA VAL A 172 17.06 22.96 -36.94
C VAL A 172 18.37 22.47 -37.55
N ASP A 173 18.39 21.25 -38.06
CA ASP A 173 19.53 20.72 -38.80
C ASP A 173 19.60 21.35 -40.19
N GLU A 174 20.44 22.36 -40.34
CA GLU A 174 20.66 23.03 -41.63
C GLU A 174 21.34 22.14 -42.67
N THR A 175 22.00 21.06 -42.25
CA THR A 175 22.71 20.11 -43.13
C THR A 175 21.79 19.04 -43.71
N ALA A 176 20.60 18.87 -43.14
CA ALA A 176 19.60 17.94 -43.64
C ALA A 176 19.07 18.39 -45.01
N VAL A 177 19.19 17.51 -46.00
CA VAL A 177 18.66 17.71 -47.35
C VAL A 177 17.41 16.84 -47.51
N LYS A 178 16.36 17.42 -48.09
CA LYS A 178 15.13 16.70 -48.41
C LYS A 178 15.42 15.51 -49.34
N PRO A 179 15.02 14.28 -48.99
CA PRO A 179 15.15 13.11 -49.87
C PRO A 179 14.41 13.30 -51.20
N SER A 180 14.97 12.79 -52.29
CA SER A 180 14.39 12.94 -53.65
C SER A 180 13.10 12.15 -53.87
N ASP A 181 12.83 11.16 -53.03
CA ASP A 181 11.66 10.27 -53.04
C ASP A 181 10.54 10.72 -52.09
N TRP A 182 10.66 11.91 -51.48
CA TRP A 182 9.67 12.46 -50.55
C TRP A 182 8.41 12.98 -51.28
N LEU A 183 7.24 12.50 -50.87
CA LEU A 183 5.95 12.85 -51.46
C LEU A 183 5.28 14.01 -50.69
N GLU A 184 5.44 15.26 -51.16
CA GLU A 184 4.86 16.43 -50.47
C GLU A 184 3.34 16.58 -50.62
N ASP A 185 2.80 16.13 -51.75
CA ASP A 185 1.38 16.31 -52.09
C ASP A 185 0.48 15.25 -51.42
N GLU A 186 1.08 14.19 -50.88
CA GLU A 186 0.36 13.11 -50.20
C GLU A 186 0.43 13.30 -48.67
N PRO A 187 -0.71 13.26 -47.96
CA PRO A 187 -0.69 13.36 -46.50
C PRO A 187 -0.07 12.09 -45.89
N GLU A 188 0.64 12.27 -44.77
CA GLU A 188 1.22 11.16 -43.99
C GLU A 188 0.14 10.24 -43.42
N LEU A 189 -0.99 10.83 -43.02
CA LEU A 189 -2.15 10.14 -42.46
C LEU A 189 -3.38 10.33 -43.34
N ILE A 190 -4.09 9.25 -43.61
CA ILE A 190 -5.38 9.24 -44.31
C ILE A 190 -6.47 8.66 -43.40
N PRO A 191 -7.73 9.09 -43.51
CA PRO A 191 -8.85 8.43 -42.87
C PRO A 191 -8.91 6.94 -43.23
N ASP A 192 -9.11 6.07 -42.24
CA ASP A 192 -9.24 4.63 -42.47
C ASP A 192 -10.47 4.33 -43.34
N PRO A 193 -10.30 3.78 -44.56
CA PRO A 193 -11.41 3.48 -45.45
C PRO A 193 -12.28 2.32 -44.97
N GLU A 194 -11.77 1.47 -44.07
CA GLU A 194 -12.48 0.33 -43.50
C GLU A 194 -13.22 0.70 -42.20
N ALA A 195 -12.91 1.85 -41.61
CA ALA A 195 -13.61 2.33 -40.43
C ALA A 195 -15.01 2.79 -40.80
N SER A 196 -16.00 2.26 -40.09
CA SER A 196 -17.40 2.68 -40.19
C SER A 196 -17.91 3.11 -38.83
N LYS A 197 -18.84 4.06 -38.83
CA LYS A 197 -19.48 4.55 -37.61
C LYS A 197 -20.14 3.38 -36.86
N PRO A 198 -19.81 3.16 -35.57
CA PRO A 198 -20.48 2.14 -34.76
C PRO A 198 -21.99 2.36 -34.68
N SER A 199 -22.76 1.27 -34.64
CA SER A 199 -24.23 1.33 -34.57
C SER A 199 -24.77 1.94 -33.28
N ASP A 200 -23.94 1.97 -32.23
CA ASP A 200 -24.27 2.50 -30.89
C ASP A 200 -23.74 3.93 -30.66
N TRP A 201 -23.25 4.60 -31.72
CA TRP A 201 -22.70 5.95 -31.61
C TRP A 201 -23.80 7.02 -31.70
N ASP A 202 -23.91 7.84 -30.66
CA ASP A 202 -24.89 8.92 -30.55
C ASP A 202 -24.19 10.28 -30.77
N ASN A 203 -24.50 10.99 -31.85
CA ASN A 203 -23.83 12.26 -32.14
C ASN A 203 -24.17 13.39 -31.13
N ASP A 204 -25.31 13.29 -30.41
CA ASP A 204 -25.70 14.30 -29.42
C ASP A 204 -24.93 14.12 -28.10
N MET A 205 -24.54 12.88 -27.77
CA MET A 205 -23.79 12.53 -26.56
C MET A 205 -22.29 12.35 -26.79
N ASP A 206 -21.90 11.73 -27.91
CA ASP A 206 -20.51 11.36 -28.25
C ASP A 206 -19.84 12.34 -29.25
N GLY A 207 -20.61 13.24 -29.87
CA GLY A 207 -20.14 14.19 -30.88
C GLY A 207 -20.12 13.65 -32.31
N ASP A 208 -19.69 14.46 -33.26
CA ASP A 208 -19.58 14.04 -34.66
C ASP A 208 -18.50 12.97 -34.83
N TRP A 209 -18.89 11.82 -35.38
CA TRP A 209 -17.97 10.71 -35.60
C TRP A 209 -16.99 11.04 -36.74
N GLU A 210 -15.69 10.98 -36.43
CA GLU A 210 -14.60 11.06 -37.40
C GLU A 210 -13.86 9.72 -37.47
N PRO A 211 -13.53 9.20 -38.67
CA PRO A 211 -12.77 7.97 -38.82
C PRO A 211 -11.35 8.12 -38.23
N PRO A 212 -10.78 7.05 -37.65
CA PRO A 212 -9.39 7.05 -37.21
C PRO A 212 -8.45 7.29 -38.40
N MET A 213 -7.39 8.05 -38.15
CA MET A 213 -6.33 8.32 -39.13
C MET A 213 -5.32 7.17 -39.13
N ILE A 214 -4.99 6.64 -40.32
CA ILE A 214 -4.00 5.58 -40.53
C ILE A 214 -2.85 6.05 -41.43
N ASP A 215 -1.68 5.42 -41.29
CA ASP A 215 -0.53 5.70 -42.16
C ASP A 215 -0.88 5.44 -43.63
N ASN A 216 -0.69 6.46 -44.47
CA ASN A 216 -0.96 6.36 -45.89
C ASN A 216 -0.11 5.24 -46.52
N PRO A 217 -0.73 4.21 -47.14
CA PRO A 217 0.00 3.10 -47.75
C PRO A 217 1.02 3.55 -48.82
N ALA A 218 0.80 4.69 -49.48
CA ALA A 218 1.74 5.28 -50.43
C ALA A 218 3.09 5.67 -49.78
N CYS A 219 3.09 5.91 -48.46
CA CYS A 219 4.25 6.38 -47.70
C CYS A 219 5.13 5.24 -47.17
N LYS A 220 4.65 3.99 -47.18
CA LYS A 220 5.38 2.83 -46.63
C LYS A 220 6.59 2.39 -47.46
N GLY A 221 6.76 2.92 -48.67
CA GLY A 221 7.85 2.57 -49.60
C GLY A 221 8.79 3.73 -49.97
N VAL A 222 8.60 4.91 -49.36
CA VAL A 222 9.36 6.14 -49.63
C VAL A 222 9.91 6.73 -48.32
N SER A 223 10.85 7.66 -48.42
CA SER A 223 11.49 8.29 -47.25
C SER A 223 10.54 9.14 -46.38
N GLY A 224 9.38 9.55 -46.91
CA GLY A 224 8.32 10.22 -46.15
C GLY A 224 7.29 10.92 -47.01
N CYS A 225 6.24 11.41 -46.36
CA CYS A 225 5.09 12.08 -46.98
C CYS A 225 4.71 13.36 -46.24
N GLY A 226 3.97 14.24 -46.89
CA GLY A 226 3.50 15.51 -46.35
C GLY A 226 4.53 16.64 -46.47
N PRO A 227 4.27 17.82 -45.90
CA PRO A 227 5.19 18.96 -45.99
C PRO A 227 6.50 18.65 -45.26
N TRP A 228 7.60 18.55 -46.00
CA TRP A 228 8.91 18.26 -45.42
C TRP A 228 9.37 19.39 -44.49
N LYS A 229 9.76 19.03 -43.27
CA LYS A 229 10.39 19.93 -42.30
C LYS A 229 11.77 19.40 -41.98
N LYS A 230 12.75 20.31 -41.89
CA LYS A 230 14.10 19.97 -41.45
C LYS A 230 14.03 19.34 -40.04
N PRO A 231 14.73 18.22 -39.79
CA PRO A 231 14.73 17.59 -38.48
C PRO A 231 15.38 18.52 -37.44
N LEU A 232 14.94 18.37 -36.20
CA LEU A 232 15.54 19.04 -35.05
C LEU A 232 16.68 18.16 -34.50
N ILE A 233 17.82 18.77 -34.21
CA ILE A 233 18.98 18.13 -33.58
C ILE A 233 19.25 18.76 -32.21
N PRO A 234 19.84 18.01 -31.26
CA PRO A 234 20.20 18.54 -29.95
C PRO A 234 21.09 19.77 -30.10
N ASN A 235 20.72 20.88 -29.44
CA ASN A 235 21.52 22.09 -29.44
C ASN A 235 22.78 21.87 -28.59
N PRO A 236 24.00 21.98 -29.16
CA PRO A 236 25.24 21.82 -28.38
C PRO A 236 25.45 22.92 -27.34
N LEU A 237 24.69 24.01 -27.40
CA LEU A 237 24.77 25.17 -26.51
C LEU A 237 23.68 25.17 -25.42
N TYR A 238 22.83 24.15 -25.37
CA TYR A 238 21.82 23.95 -24.31
C TYR A 238 22.38 23.17 -23.12
#